data_AF-A0A1G0DPX6-F1
#
_entry.id   AF-A0A1G0DPX6-F1
#
_cell.length_a   1.000
_cell.length_b   1.000
_cell.length_c   1.000
_cell.angle_alpha   90.00
_cell.angle_beta   90.00
_cell.angle_gamma   90.00
#
_symmetry.space_group_name_H-M   'P 1'
#
loop_
_entity.id
_entity.type
_entity.pdbx_description
1 polymer ?
#
loop_
_entity_poly.entity_id
_entity_poly.type
_entity_poly.pdbx_seq_one_letter_code
_entity_poly.pdbx_strand_id
1 'polypeptide(L)'
;MRVLPFVEQERYDELLWACDVNFVRGEDSFVRAQWACRPFVWQIYPQHDGVHMRKLQAFLNLYGAPLSPPASEAVRGLWQAWNGGGKTGQIWPAFAAARGELDSRAQGWARELAENDLALNLLDFSQEIGKMRAFEIEGSKS
;
A
#
# COMPACT_ATOMS: atom_id res chain seq x y z
N MET A 1 -18.57 17.19 9.66
CA MET A 1 -17.15 17.37 9.27
C MET A 1 -16.38 17.83 10.50
N ARG A 2 -15.29 17.15 10.87
CA ARG A 2 -14.46 17.49 12.03
C ARG A 2 -13.01 17.60 11.56
N VAL A 3 -12.34 18.69 11.91
CA VAL A 3 -10.91 18.87 11.67
C VAL A 3 -10.17 18.32 12.88
N LEU A 4 -9.25 17.40 12.65
CA LEU A 4 -8.37 16.86 13.69
C LEU A 4 -7.03 17.62 13.63
N PRO A 5 -6.37 17.84 14.78
CA PRO A 5 -5.03 18.42 14.79
C PRO A 5 -4.03 17.48 14.11
N PHE A 6 -2.90 18.02 13.69
CA PHE A 6 -1.76 17.18 13.32
C PHE A 6 -1.30 16.38 14.54
N VAL A 7 -1.08 15.08 14.36
CA VAL A 7 -0.71 14.15 15.42
C VAL A 7 0.65 13.53 15.13
N GLU A 8 1.29 13.04 16.19
CA GLU A 8 2.50 12.23 16.10
C GLU A 8 2.23 10.91 15.36
N GLN A 9 3.27 10.31 14.79
CA GLN A 9 3.14 9.13 13.91
C GLN A 9 2.45 7.93 14.58
N GLU A 10 2.70 7.68 15.86
CA GLU A 10 2.08 6.57 16.60
C GLU A 10 0.55 6.76 16.71
N ARG A 11 0.13 7.99 17.01
CA ARG A 11 -1.28 8.36 17.11
C ARG A 11 -1.98 8.43 15.75
N TYR A 12 -1.22 8.57 14.68
CA TYR A 12 -1.75 8.46 13.33
C TYR A 12 -2.20 7.04 13.01
N ASP A 13 -1.55 6.00 13.52
CA ASP A 13 -1.99 4.61 13.33
C ASP A 13 -3.31 4.33 14.02
N GLU A 14 -3.46 4.81 15.26
CA GLU A 14 -4.70 4.71 16.00
C GLU A 14 -5.87 5.32 15.21
N LEU A 15 -5.62 6.44 14.53
CA LEU A 15 -6.61 7.06 13.65
C LEU A 15 -6.93 6.18 12.45
N LEU A 16 -5.92 5.60 11.79
CA LEU A 16 -6.13 4.69 10.66
C LEU A 16 -6.95 3.45 11.06
N TRP A 17 -6.72 2.89 12.25
CA TRP A 17 -7.43 1.72 12.77
C TRP A 17 -8.90 2.01 13.10
N ALA A 18 -9.16 3.22 13.57
CA ALA A 18 -10.50 3.69 13.96
C ALA A 18 -11.39 4.05 12.77
N CYS A 19 -10.81 4.31 11.59
CA CYS A 19 -11.55 4.66 10.38
C CYS A 19 -12.06 3.43 9.62
N ASP A 20 -13.23 3.54 9.01
CA ASP A 20 -13.76 2.51 8.11
C ASP A 20 -13.11 2.56 6.72
N VAL A 21 -12.73 3.75 6.25
CA VAL A 21 -12.03 3.97 4.98
C VAL A 21 -10.99 5.08 5.15
N ASN A 22 -9.75 4.81 4.73
CA ASN A 22 -8.65 5.75 4.85
C ASN A 22 -8.24 6.35 3.50
N PHE A 23 -8.25 7.68 3.37
CA PHE A 23 -7.66 8.37 2.21
C PHE A 23 -6.27 8.86 2.60
N VAL A 24 -5.24 8.32 1.97
CA VAL A 24 -3.83 8.53 2.33
C VAL A 24 -3.01 8.98 1.14
N ARG A 25 -1.80 9.54 1.38
CA ARG A 25 -0.96 10.09 0.31
C ARG A 25 0.53 9.86 0.53
N GLY A 26 1.30 9.95 -0.54
CA GLY A 26 2.74 9.70 -0.48
C GLY A 26 3.05 8.24 -0.13
N GLU A 27 4.21 7.97 0.46
CA GLU A 27 4.68 6.59 0.65
C GLU A 27 4.47 6.09 2.09
N ASP A 28 4.84 6.89 3.09
CA ASP A 28 4.73 6.50 4.49
C ASP A 28 3.29 6.17 4.90
N SER A 29 2.36 7.13 4.74
CA SER A 29 0.95 6.89 5.09
C SER A 29 0.27 5.83 4.22
N PHE A 30 0.80 5.56 3.03
CA PHE A 30 0.35 4.46 2.16
C PHE A 30 0.74 3.10 2.74
N VAL A 31 1.97 2.95 3.24
CA VAL A 31 2.40 1.72 3.93
C VAL A 31 1.62 1.53 5.22
N ARG A 32 1.46 2.58 6.02
CA ARG A 32 0.72 2.53 7.29
C ARG A 32 -0.75 2.14 7.09
N ALA A 33 -1.41 2.63 6.03
CA ALA A 33 -2.79 2.26 5.71
C ALA A 33 -2.95 0.77 5.34
N GLN A 34 -1.93 0.15 4.73
CA GLN A 34 -1.95 -1.28 4.44
C GLN A 34 -1.92 -2.10 5.74
N TRP A 35 -1.11 -1.67 6.72
CA TRP A 35 -1.03 -2.29 8.05
C TRP A 35 -2.24 -2.01 8.94
N ALA A 36 -3.02 -0.98 8.63
CA ALA A 36 -4.26 -0.70 9.34
C ALA A 36 -5.37 -1.74 9.09
N CYS A 37 -5.20 -2.63 8.10
CA CYS A 37 -6.18 -3.66 7.74
C CYS A 37 -7.57 -3.09 7.42
N ARG A 38 -7.62 -1.83 6.96
CA ARG A 38 -8.83 -1.13 6.53
C ARG A 38 -8.77 -0.80 5.05
N PRO A 39 -9.90 -0.78 4.34
CA PRO A 39 -9.95 -0.26 2.99
C PRO A 39 -9.38 1.15 2.91
N PHE A 40 -8.66 1.44 1.84
CA PHE A 40 -8.02 2.73 1.68
C PHE A 40 -7.98 3.17 0.22
N VAL A 41 -7.69 4.46 0.03
CA VAL A 41 -7.49 5.09 -1.28
C VAL A 41 -6.16 5.83 -1.24
N TRP A 42 -5.28 5.48 -2.16
CA TRP A 42 -3.96 6.09 -2.26
C TRP A 42 -3.95 7.25 -3.25
N GLN A 43 -3.58 8.43 -2.78
CA GLN A 43 -3.18 9.56 -3.61
C GLN A 43 -1.67 9.51 -3.84
N ILE A 44 -1.26 9.05 -5.02
CA ILE A 44 0.15 9.00 -5.38
C ILE A 44 0.63 10.40 -5.78
N TYR A 45 1.86 10.78 -5.41
CA TYR A 45 2.42 12.05 -5.85
C TYR A 45 2.61 12.05 -7.38
N PRO A 46 2.14 13.09 -8.09
CA PRO A 46 2.43 13.26 -9.50
C PRO A 46 3.94 13.35 -9.71
N GLN A 47 4.45 12.51 -10.60
CA GLN A 47 5.84 12.53 -11.06
C GLN A 47 5.91 12.94 -12.53
N HIS A 48 7.06 13.49 -12.93
CA HIS A 48 7.40 13.74 -14.33
C HIS A 48 7.17 12.46 -15.17
N ASP A 49 6.73 12.63 -16.40
CA ASP A 49 6.51 11.55 -17.39
C ASP A 49 5.43 10.51 -17.03
N GLY A 50 4.57 10.75 -16.04
CA GLY A 50 3.43 9.88 -15.75
C GLY A 50 3.77 8.53 -15.11
N VAL A 51 5.01 8.34 -14.67
CA VAL A 51 5.51 7.08 -14.04
C VAL A 51 4.66 6.69 -12.83
N HIS A 52 4.20 7.68 -12.06
CA HIS A 52 3.31 7.49 -10.93
C HIS A 52 2.04 6.69 -11.29
N MET A 53 1.43 6.92 -12.46
CA MET A 53 0.25 6.17 -12.89
C MET A 53 0.56 4.70 -13.21
N ARG A 54 1.77 4.40 -13.70
CA ARG A 54 2.21 3.01 -13.89
C ARG A 54 2.40 2.30 -12.55
N LYS A 55 3.01 2.97 -11.56
CA LYS A 55 3.16 2.45 -10.18
C LYS A 55 1.79 2.19 -9.55
N LEU A 56 0.85 3.12 -9.70
CA LEU A 56 -0.53 2.97 -9.25
C LEU A 56 -1.21 1.76 -9.89
N GLN A 57 -1.11 1.62 -11.22
CA GLN A 57 -1.75 0.52 -11.95
C GLN A 57 -1.13 -0.84 -11.59
N ALA A 58 0.19 -0.91 -11.44
CA ALA A 58 0.88 -2.13 -11.02
C ALA A 58 0.40 -2.58 -9.63
N PHE A 59 0.32 -1.65 -8.67
CA PHE A 59 -0.22 -1.94 -7.35
C PHE A 59 -1.68 -2.38 -7.41
N LEU A 60 -2.54 -1.69 -8.17
CA LEU A 60 -3.95 -2.04 -8.33
C LEU A 60 -4.17 -3.42 -8.96
N ASN A 61 -3.26 -3.86 -9.83
CA ASN A 61 -3.31 -5.20 -10.41
C ASN A 61 -3.00 -6.26 -9.36
N LEU A 62 -1.96 -6.06 -8.53
CA LEU A 62 -1.58 -6.96 -7.45
C LEU A 62 -2.64 -6.99 -6.34
N TYR A 63 -2.99 -5.83 -5.83
CA TYR A 63 -3.97 -5.68 -4.75
C TYR A 63 -5.36 -6.16 -5.20
N GLY A 64 -5.76 -5.89 -6.45
CA GLY A 64 -7.07 -6.27 -6.95
C GLY A 64 -7.20 -7.72 -7.45
N ALA A 65 -6.12 -8.50 -7.52
CA ALA A 65 -6.14 -9.84 -8.11
C ALA A 65 -7.09 -10.84 -7.43
N PRO A 66 -7.19 -10.89 -6.08
CA PRO A 66 -8.10 -11.81 -5.39
C PRO A 66 -9.55 -11.32 -5.33
N LEU A 67 -9.82 -10.08 -5.77
CA LEU A 67 -11.16 -9.49 -5.72
C LEU A 67 -12.05 -10.01 -6.86
N SER A 68 -13.34 -10.07 -6.59
CA SER A 68 -14.39 -10.21 -7.59
C SER A 68 -14.27 -9.09 -8.64
N PRO A 69 -14.67 -9.34 -9.89
CA PRO A 69 -14.60 -8.31 -10.94
C PRO A 69 -15.27 -6.98 -10.53
N PRO A 70 -16.48 -6.95 -9.94
CA PRO A 70 -17.12 -5.72 -9.51
C PRO A 70 -16.33 -4.96 -8.43
N ALA A 71 -15.79 -5.65 -7.42
CA ALA A 71 -15.01 -5.02 -6.37
C ALA A 71 -13.68 -4.48 -6.90
N SER A 72 -13.03 -5.24 -7.80
CA SER A 72 -11.77 -4.84 -8.42
C SER A 72 -11.95 -3.61 -9.32
N GLU A 73 -13.04 -3.55 -10.09
CA GLU A 73 -13.42 -2.36 -10.87
C GLU A 73 -13.74 -1.16 -10.00
N ALA A 74 -14.48 -1.35 -8.89
CA ALA A 74 -14.82 -0.27 -7.97
C ALA A 74 -13.58 0.36 -7.32
N VAL A 75 -12.62 -0.46 -6.88
CA VAL A 75 -11.34 0.02 -6.32
C VAL A 75 -10.53 0.75 -7.39
N ARG A 76 -10.35 0.13 -8.56
CA ARG A 76 -9.59 0.74 -9.68
C ARG A 76 -10.20 2.08 -10.08
N GLY A 77 -11.51 2.11 -10.29
CA GLY A 77 -12.23 3.31 -10.68
C GLY A 77 -12.09 4.42 -9.64
N LEU A 78 -12.24 4.10 -8.35
CA LEU A 78 -12.13 5.13 -7.30
C LEU A 78 -10.71 5.67 -7.18
N TRP A 79 -9.69 4.80 -7.21
CA TRP A 79 -8.29 5.22 -7.12
C TRP A 79 -7.85 6.04 -8.33
N GLN A 80 -8.27 5.66 -9.55
CA GLN A 80 -8.00 6.43 -10.76
C GLN A 80 -8.73 7.79 -10.73
N ALA A 81 -10.01 7.80 -10.36
CA ALA A 81 -10.80 9.01 -10.21
C ALA A 81 -10.17 10.00 -9.20
N TRP A 82 -9.66 9.47 -8.08
CA TRP A 82 -9.00 10.26 -7.04
C TRP A 82 -7.65 10.84 -7.48
N ASN A 83 -6.91 10.16 -8.37
CA ASN A 83 -5.62 10.59 -8.89
C ASN A 83 -5.70 11.39 -10.21
N GLY A 84 -6.86 11.99 -10.51
CA GLY A 84 -7.01 12.88 -11.67
C GLY A 84 -7.99 12.40 -12.75
N GLY A 85 -8.59 11.21 -12.59
CA GLY A 85 -9.66 10.73 -13.47
C GLY A 85 -11.01 11.44 -13.27
N GLY A 86 -11.18 12.16 -12.16
CA GLY A 86 -12.41 12.90 -11.83
C GLY A 86 -13.60 11.98 -11.50
N LYS A 87 -14.74 12.59 -11.14
CA LYS A 87 -16.02 11.89 -10.87
C LYS A 87 -16.02 10.88 -9.72
N THR A 88 -15.19 11.07 -8.69
CA THR A 88 -15.18 10.22 -7.48
C THR A 88 -16.56 10.02 -6.85
N GLY A 89 -17.40 11.06 -6.81
CA GLY A 89 -18.76 10.96 -6.29
C GLY A 89 -19.66 9.97 -7.03
N GLN A 90 -19.40 9.70 -8.31
CA GLN A 90 -20.17 8.73 -9.12
C GLN A 90 -19.69 7.29 -8.91
N ILE A 91 -18.41 7.10 -8.56
CA ILE A 91 -17.81 5.78 -8.33
C ILE A 91 -17.96 5.32 -6.87
N TRP A 92 -18.07 6.26 -5.94
CA TRP A 92 -18.20 5.98 -4.52
C TRP A 92 -19.29 4.95 -4.17
N PRO A 93 -20.52 4.99 -4.74
CA PRO A 93 -21.55 3.99 -4.42
C PRO A 93 -21.13 2.55 -4.72
N ALA A 94 -20.42 2.31 -5.83
CA ALA A 94 -19.92 0.97 -6.18
C ALA A 94 -18.84 0.51 -5.20
N PHE A 95 -17.93 1.41 -4.81
CA PHE A 95 -16.92 1.13 -3.80
C PHE A 95 -17.57 0.84 -2.43
N ALA A 96 -18.57 1.63 -2.02
CA ALA A 96 -19.31 1.43 -0.80
C ALA A 96 -20.08 0.09 -0.79
N ALA A 97 -20.69 -0.30 -1.91
CA ALA A 97 -21.37 -1.59 -2.04
C ALA A 97 -20.43 -2.79 -1.90
N ALA A 98 -19.16 -2.65 -2.34
CA ALA A 98 -18.14 -3.69 -2.22
C ALA A 98 -17.47 -3.76 -0.82
N ARG A 99 -17.91 -2.98 0.18
CA ARG A 99 -17.19 -2.77 1.46
C ARG A 99 -16.72 -4.05 2.14
N GLY A 100 -17.62 -5.02 2.35
CA GLY A 100 -17.27 -6.24 3.09
C GLY A 100 -16.19 -7.08 2.41
N GLU A 101 -16.18 -7.09 1.07
CA GLU A 101 -15.11 -7.74 0.30
C GLU A 101 -13.79 -6.98 0.42
N LEU A 102 -13.84 -5.65 0.41
CA LEU A 102 -12.67 -4.80 0.57
C LEU A 102 -12.07 -4.87 1.98
N ASP A 103 -12.90 -5.00 3.02
CA ASP A 103 -12.43 -5.23 4.39
C ASP A 103 -11.68 -6.57 4.48
N SER A 104 -12.25 -7.62 3.90
CA SER A 104 -11.62 -8.95 3.82
C SER A 104 -10.31 -8.89 3.05
N ARG A 105 -10.28 -8.14 1.93
CA ARG A 105 -9.08 -7.96 1.13
C ARG A 105 -7.99 -7.21 1.88
N ALA A 106 -8.32 -6.14 2.61
CA ALA A 106 -7.36 -5.37 3.40
C ALA A 106 -6.68 -6.23 4.48
N GLN A 107 -7.45 -7.06 5.18
CA GLN A 107 -6.91 -8.02 6.16
C GLN A 107 -6.07 -9.12 5.50
N GLY A 108 -6.49 -9.64 4.33
CA GLY A 108 -5.70 -10.59 3.55
C GLY A 108 -4.37 -9.99 3.09
N TRP A 109 -4.40 -8.74 2.62
CA TRP A 109 -3.23 -8.03 2.13
C TRP A 109 -2.18 -7.83 3.22
N ALA A 110 -2.59 -7.40 4.42
CA ALA A 110 -1.68 -7.23 5.54
C ALA A 110 -1.00 -8.56 5.94
N ARG A 111 -1.71 -9.69 5.81
CA ARG A 111 -1.13 -11.03 6.04
C ARG A 111 -0.11 -11.40 4.96
N GLU A 112 -0.43 -11.19 3.69
CA GLU A 112 0.51 -11.39 2.56
C GLU A 112 1.79 -10.55 2.73
N LEU A 113 1.65 -9.31 3.21
CA LEU A 113 2.79 -8.44 3.51
C LEU A 113 3.61 -8.93 4.71
N ALA A 114 2.97 -9.45 5.75
CA ALA A 114 3.67 -9.96 6.94
C ALA A 114 4.56 -11.17 6.66
N GLU A 115 4.28 -11.91 5.58
CA GLU A 115 5.15 -12.99 5.09
C GLU A 115 6.43 -12.46 4.42
N ASN A 116 6.49 -11.16 4.11
CA ASN A 116 7.62 -10.50 3.44
C ASN A 116 8.23 -9.43 4.35
N ASP A 117 9.17 -9.82 5.20
CA ASP A 117 9.83 -8.89 6.12
C ASP A 117 11.02 -8.19 5.45
N LEU A 118 10.85 -6.91 5.13
CA LEU A 118 11.89 -6.06 4.53
C LEU A 118 13.14 -5.95 5.42
N ALA A 119 13.00 -5.92 6.74
CA ALA A 119 14.12 -5.81 7.66
C ALA A 119 14.92 -7.12 7.72
N LEU A 120 14.24 -8.27 7.70
CA LEU A 120 14.89 -9.57 7.58
C LEU A 120 15.55 -9.75 6.21
N ASN A 121 14.87 -9.36 5.12
CA ASN A 121 15.47 -9.38 3.78
C ASN A 121 16.73 -8.50 3.66
N LEU A 122 16.74 -7.34 4.32
CA LEU A 122 17.92 -6.46 4.38
C LEU A 122 19.03 -7.04 5.25
N LEU A 123 18.69 -7.69 6.38
CA LEU A 123 19.64 -8.37 7.24
C LEU A 123 20.31 -9.54 6.51
N ASP A 124 19.52 -10.37 5.82
CA ASP A 124 19.99 -11.49 5.02
C ASP A 124 20.92 -11.01 3.90
N PHE A 125 20.52 -9.96 3.17
CA PHE A 125 21.37 -9.33 2.16
C PHE A 125 22.69 -8.82 2.75
N SER A 126 22.67 -8.15 3.91
CA SER A 126 23.89 -7.67 4.57
C SER A 126 24.79 -8.82 5.02
N GLN A 127 24.22 -9.93 5.48
CA GLN A 127 24.96 -11.14 5.84
C GLN A 127 25.57 -11.83 4.62
N GLU A 128 24.86 -11.90 3.50
CA GLU A 128 25.39 -12.46 2.25
C GLU A 128 26.59 -11.65 1.72
N ILE A 129 26.49 -10.32 1.72
CA ILE A 129 27.64 -9.45 1.35
C ILE A 129 28.81 -9.68 2.31
N GLY A 130 28.55 -9.80 3.61
CA GLY A 130 29.58 -10.10 4.61
C GLY A 130 30.30 -11.44 4.35
N LYS A 131 29.53 -12.49 4.01
CA LYS A 131 30.06 -13.81 3.66
C LYS A 131 30.85 -13.80 2.36
N MET A 132 30.37 -13.11 1.32
CA MET A 132 31.08 -12.96 0.04
C MET A 132 32.43 -12.25 0.20
N ARG A 133 32.48 -11.17 0.98
CA ARG A 133 33.74 -10.46 1.27
C ARG A 133 34.72 -11.29 2.10
N ALA A 134 34.23 -12.10 3.05
CA ALA A 134 35.09 -13.00 3.81
C ALA A 134 35.73 -14.08 2.91
N PHE A 135 34.96 -14.63 1.97
CA PHE A 135 35.45 -15.59 0.97
C PHE A 135 36.50 -14.99 0.01
N GLU A 136 36.34 -13.73 -0.43
CA GLU A 136 37.32 -13.03 -1.27
C GLU A 136 38.67 -12.79 -0.55
N ILE A 137 38.64 -12.54 0.77
CA ILE A 137 39.85 -12.31 1.58
C ILE A 137 40.60 -13.63 1.84
N GLU A 138 39.90 -14.75 2.01
CA GLU A 138 40.52 -16.07 2.19
C GLU A 138 41.07 -16.66 0.88
N GLY A 139 40.41 -16.41 -0.26
CA GLY A 139 40.86 -16.85 -1.58
C GLY A 139 42.08 -16.10 -2.15
N SER A 140 42.45 -14.95 -1.57
CA SER A 140 43.63 -14.17 -1.99
C SER A 140 44.94 -14.61 -1.30
N LYS A 141 44.89 -15.60 -0.40
CA LYS A 141 46.05 -16.08 0.38
C LYS A 141 46.71 -17.36 -0.14
N SER A 142 46.31 -17.86 -1.30
CA SER A 142 46.86 -19.07 -1.94
C SER A 142 47.68 -18.77 -3.18
#